data_AF-A0A970VSJ6-F1
#
_entry.id   AF-A0A970VSJ6-F1
#
_cell.length_a   1.000
_cell.length_b   1.000
_cell.length_c   1.000
_cell.angle_alpha   90.00
_cell.angle_beta   90.00
_cell.angle_gamma   90.00
#
_symmetry.space_group_name_H-M   'P 1'
#
loop_
_entity.id
_entity.type
_entity.pdbx_description
1 polymer ?
#
loop_
_entity_poly.entity_id
_entity_poly.type
_entity_poly.pdbx_seq_one_letter_code
_entity_poly.pdbx_strand_id
1 'polypeptide(L)'
;MDGNLSFVLPPIAFIIFTIIAYLLMGMGKMMAAPFTDVEGKTEPYLCGEDLVLGMIVPGYWQFFSIAILFTILHIAVFMIALMPSPAVLFTIAYMVLIGSAVGVLIGEVKLAIPPKEKAMAKLQAKAKVTVIDSSSTAAVSSSGAQVAN
;
A
#
# COMPACT_ATOMS: atom_id res chain seq x y z
N MET A 1 36.50 25.18 13.51
CA MET A 1 36.08 23.77 13.69
C MET A 1 36.50 23.04 12.44
N ASP A 2 37.40 22.09 12.62
CA ASP A 2 38.17 21.49 11.54
C ASP A 2 37.21 20.57 10.78
N GLY A 3 36.86 20.94 9.54
CA GLY A 3 35.82 20.28 8.75
C GLY A 3 36.04 18.78 8.52
N ASN A 4 37.25 18.29 8.78
CA ASN A 4 37.63 16.88 8.71
C ASN A 4 36.86 16.00 9.71
N LEU A 5 36.52 16.50 10.89
CA LEU A 5 35.83 15.69 11.91
C LEU A 5 34.36 15.42 11.55
N SER A 6 33.70 16.39 10.92
CA SER A 6 32.28 16.30 10.54
C SER A 6 31.98 15.24 9.47
N PHE A 7 32.93 14.93 8.58
CA PHE A 7 32.75 13.90 7.55
C PHE A 7 32.98 12.47 8.08
N VAL A 8 33.78 12.32 9.14
CA VAL A 8 34.12 11.01 9.73
C VAL A 8 33.15 10.62 10.84
N LEU A 9 32.48 11.59 11.48
CA LEU A 9 31.50 11.35 12.54
C LEU A 9 30.30 10.47 12.12
N PRO A 10 29.60 10.71 10.98
CA PRO A 10 28.45 9.90 10.57
C PRO A 10 28.75 8.39 10.40
N PRO A 11 29.81 7.97 9.68
CA PRO A 11 30.12 6.54 9.57
C PRO A 11 30.55 5.92 10.90
N ILE A 12 31.27 6.65 11.76
CA ILE A 12 31.62 6.16 13.10
C ILE A 12 30.35 5.94 13.94
N ALA A 13 29.43 6.91 13.95
CA ALA A 13 28.16 6.79 14.67
C ALA A 13 27.36 5.58 14.18
N PHE A 14 27.27 5.37 12.86
CA PHE A 14 26.61 4.21 12.27
C PHE A 14 27.20 2.88 12.76
N ILE A 15 28.54 2.77 12.80
CA ILE A 15 29.23 1.57 13.29
C ILE A 15 28.90 1.33 14.77
N ILE A 16 28.97 2.38 15.60
CA ILE A 16 28.65 2.28 17.03
C ILE A 16 27.22 1.79 17.24
N PHE A 17 26.22 2.39 16.58
CA PHE A 17 24.82 1.96 16.71
C PHE A 17 24.59 0.54 16.19
N THR A 18 25.28 0.14 15.12
CA THR A 18 25.22 -1.22 14.59
C THR A 18 25.75 -2.23 15.61
N ILE A 19 26.91 -1.96 16.21
CA ILE A 19 27.49 -2.80 17.26
C ILE A 19 26.54 -2.92 18.45
N ILE A 20 25.97 -1.79 18.91
CA ILE A 20 24.98 -1.78 20.00
C ILE A 20 23.77 -2.65 19.65
N ALA A 21 23.23 -2.54 18.43
CA ALA A 21 22.11 -3.36 17.98
C ALA A 21 22.43 -4.86 18.01
N TYR A 22 23.62 -5.27 17.55
CA TYR A 22 24.07 -6.66 17.61
C TYR A 22 24.27 -7.16 19.05
N LEU A 23 24.81 -6.32 19.93
CA LEU A 23 24.95 -6.65 21.35
C LEU A 23 23.58 -6.88 22.00
N LEU A 24 22.62 -5.99 21.75
CA LEU A 24 21.25 -6.15 22.24
C LEU A 24 20.59 -7.43 21.70
N MET A 25 20.78 -7.75 20.41
CA MET A 25 20.27 -8.98 19.83
C MET A 25 20.93 -10.22 20.46
N GLY A 26 22.24 -10.17 20.72
CA GLY A 26 22.99 -11.23 21.39
C GLY A 26 22.53 -11.45 22.83
N MET A 27 22.35 -10.37 23.60
CA MET A 27 21.80 -10.41 24.95
C MET A 27 20.37 -10.97 24.96
N GLY A 28 19.52 -10.51 24.03
CA GLY A 28 18.17 -11.02 23.86
C GLY A 28 18.15 -12.52 23.56
N LYS A 29 19.07 -13.00 22.72
CA LYS A 29 19.23 -14.43 22.42
C LYS A 29 19.72 -15.23 23.63
N MET A 30 20.62 -14.69 24.45
CA MET A 30 21.11 -15.35 25.67
C MET A 30 20.01 -15.46 26.75
N MET A 31 19.12 -14.47 26.81
CA MET A 31 18.00 -14.46 27.76
C MET A 31 16.77 -15.25 27.26
N ALA A 32 16.71 -15.59 25.97
CA ALA A 32 15.63 -16.35 25.39
C ALA A 32 15.63 -17.81 25.87
N ALA A 33 14.43 -18.37 26.07
CA ALA A 33 14.26 -19.78 26.38
C ALA A 33 14.77 -20.67 25.22
N PRO A 34 15.31 -21.87 25.50
CA PRO A 34 15.78 -22.77 24.46
C PRO A 34 14.66 -23.10 23.48
N PHE A 35 14.97 -23.07 22.19
CA PHE A 35 14.01 -23.40 21.14
C PHE A 35 13.78 -24.91 21.12
N THR A 36 12.57 -25.32 21.52
CA THR A 36 12.04 -26.66 21.23
C THR A 36 11.32 -26.65 19.90
N ASP A 37 11.66 -27.57 19.00
CA ASP A 37 10.95 -27.71 17.74
C ASP A 37 9.65 -28.48 17.99
N VAL A 38 8.51 -27.84 17.72
CA VAL A 38 7.17 -28.39 17.94
C VAL A 38 6.38 -28.07 16.67
N GLU A 39 5.58 -29.03 16.21
CA GLU A 39 4.72 -28.89 15.04
C GLU A 39 3.90 -27.58 15.10
N GLY A 40 3.88 -26.82 14.00
CA GLY A 40 3.21 -25.52 13.93
C GLY A 40 3.93 -24.32 14.57
N LYS A 41 5.03 -24.52 15.32
CA LYS A 41 5.73 -23.41 16.01
C LYS A 41 6.43 -22.44 15.06
N THR A 42 6.86 -22.93 13.90
CA THR A 42 7.48 -22.13 12.83
C THR A 42 6.50 -21.73 11.74
N GLU A 43 5.25 -22.20 11.82
CA GLU A 43 4.21 -21.88 10.84
C GLU A 43 3.62 -20.51 11.14
N PRO A 44 3.26 -19.73 10.11
CA PRO A 44 2.60 -18.45 10.30
C PRO A 44 1.26 -18.64 11.01
N TYR A 45 0.94 -17.75 11.94
CA TYR A 45 -0.34 -17.81 12.64
C TYR A 45 -1.48 -17.37 11.72
N LEU A 46 -2.31 -18.30 11.29
CA LEU A 46 -3.47 -18.07 10.42
C LEU A 46 -4.80 -18.34 11.14
N CYS A 47 -4.91 -18.00 12.43
CA CYS A 47 -6.12 -18.25 13.22
C CYS A 47 -6.59 -19.72 13.20
N GLY A 48 -5.66 -20.67 13.01
CA GLY A 48 -5.94 -22.11 12.91
C GLY A 48 -6.29 -22.61 11.51
N GLU A 49 -6.17 -21.78 10.48
CA GLU A 49 -6.36 -22.18 9.08
C GLU A 49 -5.04 -22.66 8.46
N ASP A 50 -5.05 -23.85 7.86
CA ASP A 50 -3.92 -24.40 7.12
C ASP A 50 -3.99 -23.92 5.67
N LEU A 51 -3.47 -22.72 5.42
CA LEU A 51 -3.31 -22.18 4.07
C LEU A 51 -1.88 -22.43 3.61
N VAL A 52 -1.77 -23.04 2.43
CA VAL A 52 -0.49 -23.18 1.73
C VAL A 52 0.14 -21.80 1.57
N LEU A 53 1.38 -21.65 2.06
CA LEU A 53 2.14 -20.41 1.98
C LEU A 53 2.22 -19.93 0.52
N GLY A 54 1.34 -19.01 0.16
CA GLY A 54 1.28 -18.45 -1.17
C GLY A 54 -0.05 -17.76 -1.45
N MET A 55 0.00 -16.44 -1.57
CA MET A 55 -0.99 -15.64 -2.33
C MET A 55 -2.33 -15.28 -1.67
N ILE A 56 -2.36 -14.94 -0.38
CA ILE A 56 -3.37 -13.99 0.11
C ILE A 56 -2.68 -12.65 0.35
N VAL A 57 -2.28 -12.03 -0.75
CA VAL A 57 -1.75 -10.66 -0.75
C VAL A 57 -2.95 -9.75 -1.01
N PRO A 58 -3.46 -9.02 -0.01
CA PRO A 58 -4.55 -8.07 -0.25
C PRO A 58 -4.13 -7.08 -1.34
N GLY A 59 -5.05 -6.64 -2.20
CA GLY A 59 -4.70 -5.75 -3.32
C GLY A 59 -4.06 -4.44 -2.85
N TYR A 60 -2.74 -4.29 -3.00
CA TYR A 60 -1.96 -3.15 -2.52
C TYR A 60 -2.04 -1.90 -3.39
N TRP A 61 -2.94 -1.85 -4.37
CA TRP A 61 -3.02 -0.76 -5.35
C TRP A 61 -3.11 0.64 -4.71
N GLN A 62 -3.80 0.77 -3.58
CA GLN A 62 -3.90 2.05 -2.86
C GLN A 62 -2.62 2.38 -2.07
N PHE A 63 -1.98 1.39 -1.47
CA PHE A 63 -0.72 1.58 -0.74
C PHE A 63 0.44 1.93 -1.70
N PHE A 64 0.43 1.37 -2.90
CA PHE A 64 1.42 1.67 -3.93
C PHE A 64 1.40 3.15 -4.33
N SER A 65 0.22 3.72 -4.55
CA SER A 65 0.08 5.15 -4.86
C SER A 65 0.60 6.05 -3.73
N ILE A 66 0.36 5.67 -2.47
CA ILE A 66 0.86 6.39 -1.30
C ILE A 66 2.39 6.28 -1.20
N ALA A 67 2.96 5.11 -1.50
CA ALA A 67 4.41 4.91 -1.48
C ALA A 67 5.14 5.80 -2.51
N ILE A 68 4.60 5.93 -3.73
CA ILE A 68 5.17 6.82 -4.75
C ILE A 68 5.11 8.28 -4.29
N LEU A 69 3.97 8.72 -3.72
CA LEU A 69 3.84 10.07 -3.17
C LEU A 69 4.89 10.30 -2.08
N PHE A 70 5.05 9.36 -1.16
CA PHE A 70 6.06 9.43 -0.11
C PHE A 70 7.47 9.57 -0.69
N THR A 71 7.83 8.79 -1.70
CA THR A 71 9.16 8.89 -2.34
C THR A 71 9.39 10.26 -2.99
N ILE A 72 8.40 10.79 -3.72
CA ILE A 72 8.50 12.11 -4.36
C ILE A 72 8.70 13.20 -3.30
N LEU A 73 7.88 13.18 -2.25
CA LEU A 73 7.96 14.16 -1.16
C LEU A 73 9.28 14.03 -0.38
N HIS A 74 9.74 12.80 -0.15
CA HIS A 74 10.98 12.53 0.58
C HIS A 74 12.20 13.10 -0.17
N ILE A 75 12.28 12.85 -1.49
CA ILE A 75 13.33 13.42 -2.34
C ILE A 75 13.22 14.94 -2.38
N ALA A 76 12.00 15.48 -2.40
CA ALA A 76 11.80 16.93 -2.41
C ALA A 76 12.35 17.60 -1.15
N VAL A 77 12.03 17.07 0.02
CA VAL A 77 12.58 17.57 1.29
C VAL A 77 14.10 17.40 1.34
N PHE A 78 14.63 16.27 0.87
CA PHE A 78 16.07 16.03 0.81
C PHE A 78 16.81 17.05 -0.08
N MET A 79 16.27 17.35 -1.26
CA MET A 79 16.85 18.38 -2.15
C MET A 79 16.83 19.78 -1.52
N ILE A 80 15.74 20.13 -0.83
CA ILE A 80 15.65 21.42 -0.13
C ILE A 80 16.66 21.49 1.02
N ALA A 81 16.82 20.40 1.78
CA ALA A 81 17.75 20.34 2.91
C ALA A 81 19.22 20.42 2.48
N LEU A 82 19.55 19.94 1.28
CA LEU A 82 20.92 19.96 0.75
C LEU A 82 21.28 21.24 -0.02
N MET A 83 20.32 22.11 -0.32
CA MET A 83 20.60 23.29 -1.15
C MET A 83 21.43 24.35 -0.41
N PRO A 84 22.49 24.88 -1.03
CA PRO A 84 23.25 25.99 -0.48
C PRO A 84 22.42 27.30 -0.53
N SER A 85 22.55 28.11 0.54
CA SER A 85 21.73 29.31 0.82
C SER A 85 21.48 30.30 -0.35
N PRO A 86 22.39 30.57 -1.31
CA PRO A 86 22.09 31.55 -2.37
C PRO A 86 21.16 31.03 -3.48
N ALA A 87 20.73 29.76 -3.47
CA ALA A 87 19.94 29.15 -4.55
C ALA A 87 18.40 29.26 -4.39
N VAL A 88 17.90 30.28 -3.70
CA VAL A 88 16.47 30.43 -3.34
C VAL A 88 15.53 30.36 -4.55
N LEU A 89 15.92 30.92 -5.70
CA LEU A 89 15.10 30.89 -6.91
C LEU A 89 14.96 29.47 -7.48
N PHE A 90 16.01 28.66 -7.41
CA PHE A 90 15.95 27.24 -7.79
C PHE A 90 15.07 26.44 -6.83
N THR A 91 15.12 26.72 -5.53
CA THR A 91 14.24 26.10 -4.54
C THR A 91 12.76 26.38 -4.84
N ILE A 92 12.42 27.63 -5.18
CA ILE A 92 11.05 28.01 -5.52
C ILE A 92 10.59 27.31 -6.81
N ALA A 93 11.41 27.32 -7.86
CA ALA A 93 11.09 26.63 -9.11
C ALA A 93 10.90 25.11 -8.91
N TYR A 94 11.75 24.50 -8.07
CA TYR A 94 11.66 23.10 -7.71
C TYR A 94 10.38 22.78 -6.91
N MET A 95 10.01 23.63 -5.95
CA MET A 95 8.77 23.48 -5.19
C MET A 95 7.51 23.53 -6.07
N VAL A 96 7.49 24.39 -7.08
CA VAL A 96 6.38 24.47 -8.05
C VAL A 96 6.29 23.20 -8.90
N LEU A 97 7.44 22.68 -9.36
CA LEU A 97 7.50 21.45 -10.15
C LEU A 97 7.06 20.21 -9.34
N ILE A 98 7.54 20.07 -8.11
CA ILE A 98 7.12 18.96 -7.24
C ILE A 98 5.64 19.10 -6.88
N GLY A 99 5.18 20.31 -6.58
CA GLY A 99 3.77 20.58 -6.31
C GLY A 99 2.86 20.18 -7.48
N SER A 100 3.28 20.45 -8.73
CA SER A 100 2.52 20.04 -9.92
C SER A 100 2.55 18.52 -10.12
N ALA A 101 3.69 17.86 -9.93
CA ALA A 101 3.81 16.41 -10.01
C ALA A 101 2.92 15.69 -8.97
N VAL A 102 2.90 16.17 -7.73
CA VAL A 102 2.01 15.64 -6.68
C VAL A 102 0.55 15.91 -7.03
N GLY A 103 0.23 17.08 -7.57
CA GLY A 103 -1.12 17.41 -8.04
C GLY A 103 -1.63 16.47 -9.13
N VAL A 104 -0.80 16.16 -10.13
CA VAL A 104 -1.12 15.19 -11.19
C VAL A 104 -1.33 13.80 -10.60
N LEU A 105 -0.44 13.34 -9.71
CA LEU A 105 -0.54 12.03 -9.09
C LEU A 105 -1.84 11.89 -8.28
N ILE A 106 -2.22 12.90 -7.50
CA ILE A 106 -3.49 12.90 -6.75
C ILE A 106 -4.68 12.89 -7.72
N GLY A 107 -4.59 13.63 -8.83
CA GLY A 107 -5.60 13.64 -9.89
C GLY A 107 -5.80 12.26 -10.53
N GLU A 108 -4.72 11.57 -10.87
CA GLU A 108 -4.76 10.22 -11.45
C GLU A 108 -5.25 9.17 -10.44
N VAL A 109 -4.84 9.26 -9.18
CA VAL A 109 -5.34 8.38 -8.11
C VAL A 109 -6.86 8.56 -7.92
N LYS A 110 -7.37 9.79 -8.08
CA LYS A 110 -8.82 10.08 -8.03
C LYS A 110 -9.55 9.56 -9.28
N LEU A 111 -8.88 9.46 -10.43
CA LEU A 111 -9.43 9.02 -11.71
C LEU A 111 -9.42 7.49 -11.90
N ALA A 112 -8.43 6.80 -11.35
CA ALA A 112 -8.30 5.34 -11.39
C ALA A 112 -9.43 4.61 -10.62
N ILE A 113 -10.21 5.35 -9.82
CA ILE A 113 -11.37 4.85 -9.11
C ILE A 113 -12.60 5.43 -9.81
N PRO A 114 -13.41 4.66 -10.57
CA PRO A 114 -14.72 5.15 -10.95
C PRO A 114 -15.48 5.51 -9.65
N PRO A 115 -16.00 6.74 -9.51
CA PRO A 115 -16.68 7.16 -8.30
C PRO A 115 -17.76 6.14 -7.95
N LYS A 116 -17.86 5.78 -6.66
CA LYS A 116 -18.81 4.77 -6.16
C LYS A 116 -20.22 4.98 -6.73
N GLU A 117 -20.62 6.22 -7.00
CA GLU A 117 -21.86 6.58 -7.70
C GLU A 117 -22.00 5.96 -9.10
N LYS A 118 -20.96 5.98 -9.94
CA LYS A 118 -20.99 5.38 -11.29
C LYS A 118 -20.91 3.85 -11.26
N ALA A 119 -20.20 3.29 -10.27
CA ALA A 119 -20.12 1.84 -10.07
C ALA A 119 -21.45 1.26 -9.55
N MET A 120 -22.09 1.93 -8.59
CA MET A 120 -23.41 1.56 -8.06
C MET A 120 -24.52 1.77 -9.10
N ALA A 121 -24.46 2.84 -9.91
CA ALA A 121 -25.41 3.05 -11.00
C ALA A 121 -25.34 1.95 -12.08
N LYS A 122 -24.14 1.45 -12.41
CA LYS A 122 -23.99 0.31 -13.33
C LYS A 122 -24.48 -1.01 -12.74
N LEU A 123 -24.28 -1.24 -11.44
CA LEU A 123 -24.81 -2.43 -10.74
C LEU A 123 -26.34 -2.39 -10.63
N GLN A 124 -26.93 -1.23 -10.35
CA GLN A 124 -28.39 -1.06 -10.30
C GLN A 124 -29.04 -1.17 -11.68
N ALA A 125 -28.40 -0.65 -12.73
CA ALA A 125 -28.87 -0.85 -14.11
C ALA A 125 -28.83 -2.34 -14.52
N LYS A 126 -27.77 -3.07 -14.14
CA LYS A 126 -27.65 -4.51 -14.43
C LYS A 126 -28.61 -5.36 -13.59
N ALA A 127 -28.81 -5.03 -12.32
CA ALA A 127 -29.76 -5.70 -11.43
C ALA A 127 -31.22 -5.46 -11.85
N LYS A 128 -31.56 -4.25 -12.31
CA LYS A 128 -32.92 -3.93 -12.80
C LYS A 128 -33.26 -4.73 -14.06
N VAL A 129 -32.30 -4.94 -14.96
CA VAL A 129 -32.50 -5.74 -16.19
C VAL A 129 -32.74 -7.22 -15.88
N THR A 130 -32.00 -7.82 -14.94
CA THR A 130 -32.18 -9.22 -14.55
C THR A 130 -33.52 -9.49 -13.85
N VAL A 131 -34.03 -8.54 -13.05
CA VAL A 131 -35.34 -8.68 -12.39
C VAL A 131 -36.49 -8.61 -13.40
N ILE A 132 -36.36 -7.77 -14.43
CA ILE A 132 -37.40 -7.66 -15.49
C ILE A 132 -37.47 -8.96 -16.29
N ASP A 133 -36.33 -9.57 -16.63
CA ASP A 133 -36.27 -10.83 -17.40
C ASP A 133 -36.92 -12.01 -16.64
N SER A 134 -36.68 -12.12 -15.32
CA SER A 134 -37.33 -13.11 -14.45
C SER A 134 -38.84 -12.90 -14.35
N SER A 135 -39.33 -11.66 -14.42
CA SER A 135 -40.77 -11.36 -14.41
C SER A 135 -41.45 -11.64 -15.76
N SER A 136 -40.75 -11.46 -16.88
CA SER A 136 -41.26 -11.86 -18.21
C SER A 136 -41.17 -13.37 -18.44
N THR A 137 -40.16 -14.06 -17.88
CA THR A 137 -40.05 -15.52 -17.97
C THR A 137 -41.09 -16.22 -17.08
N ALA A 138 -41.45 -15.64 -15.93
CA ALA A 138 -42.56 -16.13 -15.10
C ALA A 138 -43.94 -15.96 -15.78
N ALA A 139 -44.13 -14.94 -16.61
CA ALA A 139 -45.38 -14.70 -17.34
C ALA A 139 -45.57 -15.61 -18.57
N VAL A 140 -44.49 -16.16 -19.16
CA VAL A 140 -44.58 -17.12 -20.28
C VAL A 140 -44.81 -18.57 -19.80
N SER A 141 -44.41 -18.91 -18.58
CA SER A 141 -44.56 -20.27 -18.02
C SER A 141 -46.00 -20.63 -17.62
N SER A 142 -46.84 -19.66 -17.25
CA SER A 142 -48.20 -19.93 -16.74
C SER A 142 -49.31 -20.03 -17.80
N SER A 143 -49.01 -19.79 -19.10
CA SER A 143 -50.03 -19.82 -20.16
C SER A 143 -49.97 -21.05 -21.09
N GLY A 144 -49.06 -21.99 -20.87
CA GLY A 144 -48.84 -23.14 -21.78
C GLY A 144 -49.28 -24.51 -21.27
N ALA A 145 -49.87 -24.62 -20.08
CA ALA A 145 -50.18 -25.91 -19.46
C ALA A 145 -51.64 -26.03 -19.03
N GLN A 146 -52.57 -25.86 -19.97
CA GLN A 146 -53.93 -26.45 -19.89
C GLN A 146 -54.34 -26.93 -21.29
N VAL A 147 -55.15 -28.00 -21.32
CA VAL A 147 -55.62 -28.83 -22.47
C VAL A 147 -54.64 -29.98 -22.79
N ALA A 148 -54.98 -31.28 -22.81
CA ALA A 148 -56.15 -32.12 -22.51
C ALA A 148 -55.59 -33.57 -22.40
N ASN A 149 -56.09 -34.40 -21.47
CA ASN A 149 -56.81 -35.66 -21.75
C ASN A 149 -56.24 -36.52 -22.89
#